data_AF-A0A8S1EWL1-F1
#
_entry.id   AF-A0A8S1EWL1-F1
#
_cell.length_a   1.000
_cell.length_b   1.000
_cell.length_c   1.000
_cell.angle_alpha   90.00
_cell.angle_beta   90.00
_cell.angle_gamma   90.00
#
_symmetry.space_group_name_H-M   'P 1'
#
loop_
_entity.id
_entity.type
_entity.pdbx_description
1 polymer ?
#
loop_
_entity_poly.entity_id
_entity_poly.type
_entity_poly.pdbx_seq_one_letter_code
_entity_poly.pdbx_strand_id
1 'polypeptide(L)'
;MTTTSATATAEASPGCCGRWTPTIRLSSIIISMLLLICEIVLATFEYVSFRFDDNPISALFAGLFTFHSFFTLFYIIGAFRMIECFMVPWLTLQLIFLTTFALFTIVWWIATLLSVFGLVEYYAATKNDKGLTNTEFFVGIGLALTVTLLVSIKFSQILYKGFVSVRNQNIAHYRITQALERKTSMQLKPSYV
;
A
#
# COMPACT_ATOMS: atom_id res chain seq x y z
N MET A 1 -34.01 -53.30 -20.66
CA MET A 1 -32.67 -53.09 -21.24
C MET A 1 -32.86 -52.07 -22.37
N THR A 2 -32.28 -50.88 -22.40
CA THR A 2 -31.04 -50.38 -21.81
C THR A 2 -31.15 -48.85 -21.73
N THR A 3 -30.88 -48.28 -20.57
CA THR A 3 -30.69 -46.85 -20.33
C THR A 3 -29.39 -46.37 -20.99
N THR A 4 -29.40 -45.22 -21.66
CA THR A 4 -28.18 -44.45 -21.92
C THR A 4 -28.41 -42.97 -21.64
N SER A 5 -27.90 -42.56 -20.48
CA SER A 5 -27.69 -41.18 -20.05
C SER A 5 -26.56 -40.56 -20.87
N ALA A 6 -26.85 -39.50 -21.63
CA ALA A 6 -25.83 -38.69 -22.26
C ALA A 6 -25.22 -37.72 -21.23
N THR A 7 -24.20 -38.20 -20.54
CA THR A 7 -23.28 -37.40 -19.73
C THR A 7 -22.32 -36.70 -20.69
N ALA A 8 -22.63 -35.47 -21.11
CA ALA A 8 -21.68 -34.63 -21.84
C ALA A 8 -21.00 -33.69 -20.84
N THR A 9 -19.82 -34.15 -20.46
CA THR A 9 -18.73 -33.50 -19.73
C THR A 9 -18.62 -32.00 -19.95
N ALA A 10 -18.60 -31.26 -18.84
CA ALA A 10 -18.04 -29.91 -18.78
C ALA A 10 -16.58 -29.96 -19.24
N GLU A 11 -16.29 -29.37 -20.39
CA GLU A 11 -14.92 -29.00 -20.78
C GLU A 11 -14.44 -27.89 -19.84
N ALA A 12 -13.85 -28.31 -18.73
CA ALA A 12 -12.93 -27.49 -17.98
C ALA A 12 -11.70 -27.27 -18.86
N SER A 13 -11.62 -26.10 -19.49
CA SER A 13 -10.38 -25.63 -20.12
C SER A 13 -9.27 -25.64 -19.06
N PRO A 14 -8.20 -26.45 -19.24
CA PRO A 14 -7.08 -26.50 -18.32
C PRO A 14 -6.01 -25.51 -18.80
N GLY A 15 -5.57 -24.63 -17.90
CA GLY A 15 -4.30 -23.92 -18.05
C GLY A 15 -4.45 -22.43 -18.37
N CYS A 16 -4.20 -21.59 -17.35
CA CYS A 16 -3.43 -20.33 -17.41
C CYS A 16 -3.74 -19.31 -16.28
N CYS A 17 -4.52 -19.66 -15.23
CA CYS A 17 -4.91 -18.67 -14.20
C CYS A 17 -4.71 -19.14 -12.73
N GLY A 18 -3.57 -19.73 -12.36
CA GLY A 18 -3.40 -20.26 -10.99
C GLY A 18 -2.05 -20.10 -10.30
N ARG A 19 -0.96 -19.82 -11.01
CA ARG A 19 0.39 -19.94 -10.42
C ARG A 19 0.95 -18.67 -9.80
N TRP A 20 0.33 -17.51 -10.05
CA TRP A 20 0.85 -16.18 -9.62
C TRP A 20 0.05 -15.51 -8.49
N THR A 21 -1.08 -16.08 -8.09
CA THR A 21 -2.03 -15.45 -7.16
C THR A 21 -1.68 -15.56 -5.66
N PRO A 22 -1.11 -16.64 -5.11
CA PRO A 22 -0.79 -16.68 -3.68
C PRO A 22 0.45 -15.84 -3.33
N THR A 23 1.41 -15.71 -4.25
CA THR A 23 2.68 -15.02 -4.02
C THR A 23 2.50 -13.52 -3.85
N ILE A 24 1.64 -12.89 -4.66
CA ILE A 24 1.41 -11.44 -4.63
C ILE A 24 0.74 -11.01 -3.32
N ARG A 25 -0.24 -11.78 -2.83
CA ARG A 25 -0.89 -11.52 -1.53
C ARG A 25 0.14 -11.61 -0.41
N LEU A 26 0.97 -12.66 -0.39
CA LEU A 26 2.02 -12.83 0.60
C LEU A 26 3.05 -11.68 0.55
N SER A 27 3.51 -11.29 -0.64
CA SER A 27 4.42 -10.15 -0.81
C SER A 27 3.80 -8.86 -0.27
N SER A 28 2.51 -8.62 -0.51
CA SER A 28 1.84 -7.44 0.02
C SER A 28 1.77 -7.44 1.55
N ILE A 29 1.53 -8.59 2.17
CA ILE A 29 1.53 -8.75 3.63
C ILE A 29 2.94 -8.49 4.19
N ILE A 30 3.97 -9.07 3.58
CA ILE A 30 5.37 -8.88 4.02
C ILE A 30 5.75 -7.40 3.94
N ILE A 31 5.45 -6.72 2.84
CA ILE A 31 5.74 -5.29 2.69
C ILE A 31 4.96 -4.48 3.72
N SER A 32 3.68 -4.76 3.96
CA SER A 32 2.91 -4.07 5.00
C SER A 32 3.45 -4.30 6.41
N MET A 33 3.93 -5.50 6.72
CA MET A 33 4.56 -5.79 8.01
C MET A 33 5.85 -4.99 8.18
N LEU A 34 6.69 -4.91 7.14
CA LEU A 34 7.89 -4.09 7.17
C LEU A 34 7.56 -2.61 7.37
N LEU A 35 6.57 -2.09 6.65
CA LEU A 35 6.10 -0.71 6.81
C LEU A 35 5.60 -0.45 8.24
N LEU A 36 4.79 -1.36 8.79
CA LEU A 36 4.29 -1.24 10.16
C LEU A 36 5.44 -1.18 11.18
N ILE A 37 6.46 -2.04 11.04
CA ILE A 37 7.64 -2.01 11.92
C ILE A 37 8.36 -0.67 11.81
N CYS A 38 8.60 -0.19 10.59
CA CYS A 38 9.23 1.11 10.36
C CYS A 38 8.43 2.26 10.98
N GLU A 39 7.11 2.26 10.84
CA GLU A 39 6.23 3.29 11.38
C GLU A 39 6.23 3.30 12.91
N ILE A 40 6.21 2.12 13.55
CA ILE A 40 6.29 2.02 15.01
C ILE A 40 7.66 2.53 15.51
N VAL A 41 8.75 2.18 14.81
CA VAL A 41 10.09 2.66 15.16
C VAL A 41 10.17 4.18 15.02
N LEU A 42 9.66 4.74 13.92
CA LEU A 42 9.62 6.18 13.69
C LEU A 42 8.74 6.90 14.71
N ALA A 43 7.56 6.38 15.01
CA ALA A 43 6.67 6.94 16.03
C ALA A 43 7.34 6.95 17.42
N THR A 44 8.07 5.88 17.76
CA THR A 44 8.81 5.78 19.02
C THR A 44 9.97 6.77 19.06
N PHE A 45 10.73 6.89 17.97
CA PHE A 45 11.82 7.84 17.86
C PHE A 45 11.33 9.28 18.04
N GLU A 46 10.29 9.68 17.32
CA GLU A 46 9.70 11.02 17.44
C GLU A 46 9.07 11.25 18.82
N TYR A 47 8.44 10.24 19.41
CA TYR A 47 7.91 10.37 20.78
C TYR A 47 9.04 10.63 21.80
N VAL A 48 10.16 9.93 21.65
CA VAL A 48 11.36 10.12 22.48
C VAL A 48 11.93 11.52 22.27
N SER A 49 12.11 11.96 21.02
CA SER A 49 12.59 13.31 20.70
C SER A 49 11.68 14.40 21.26
N PHE A 50 10.35 14.27 21.15
CA PHE A 50 9.43 15.18 21.82
C PHE A 50 9.63 15.22 23.33
N ARG A 51 9.80 14.04 23.97
CA ARG A 51 9.89 13.95 25.43
C ARG A 51 11.17 14.55 26.00
N PHE A 52 12.28 14.48 25.27
CA PHE A 52 13.59 14.92 25.73
C PHE A 52 13.98 16.30 25.21
N ASP A 53 13.59 16.66 23.98
CA ASP A 53 13.94 17.93 23.34
C ASP A 53 12.81 18.98 23.39
N ASP A 54 11.66 18.64 24.00
CA ASP A 54 10.42 19.45 24.06
C ASP A 54 9.99 20.02 22.70
N ASN A 55 10.33 19.31 21.61
CA ASN A 55 10.06 19.75 20.24
C ASN A 55 8.60 19.45 19.84
N PRO A 56 7.70 20.44 19.75
CA PRO A 56 6.29 20.20 19.47
C PRO A 56 6.05 19.62 18.06
N ILE A 57 6.96 19.83 17.11
CA ILE A 57 6.87 19.25 15.77
C ILE A 57 7.04 17.73 15.83
N SER A 58 7.90 17.25 16.73
CA SER A 58 8.15 15.83 16.92
C SER A 58 6.91 15.11 17.48
N ALA A 59 6.13 15.76 18.36
CA ALA A 59 4.84 15.23 18.81
C ALA A 59 3.83 15.04 17.67
N LEU A 60 3.79 15.99 16.72
CA LEU A 60 2.93 15.88 15.53
C LEU A 60 3.32 14.67 14.68
N PHE A 61 4.61 14.48 14.42
CA PHE A 61 5.11 13.33 13.65
C PHE A 61 4.85 12.00 14.36
N ALA A 62 5.07 11.92 15.68
CA ALA A 62 4.75 10.74 16.47
C ALA A 62 3.25 10.37 16.36
N GLY A 63 2.36 11.36 16.46
CA GLY A 63 0.92 11.18 16.28
C GLY A 63 0.57 10.70 14.87
N LEU A 64 1.15 11.32 13.84
CA LEU A 64 0.96 10.93 12.44
C LEU A 64 1.39 9.49 12.18
N PHE A 65 2.59 9.08 12.61
CA PHE A 65 3.09 7.71 12.40
C PHE A 65 2.28 6.68 13.19
N THR A 66 1.79 7.03 14.38
CA THR A 66 0.89 6.16 15.16
C THR A 66 -0.45 5.96 14.46
N PHE A 67 -1.05 7.04 13.96
CA PHE A 67 -2.29 6.99 13.18
C PHE A 67 -2.09 6.16 11.91
N HIS A 68 -0.99 6.39 11.19
CA HIS A 68 -0.63 5.63 9.98
C HIS A 68 -0.52 4.12 10.29
N SER A 69 0.22 3.75 11.34
CA SER A 69 0.41 2.37 11.81
C SER A 69 -0.91 1.63 12.04
N PHE A 70 -1.92 2.32 12.56
CA PHE A 70 -3.24 1.74 12.81
C PHE A 70 -3.93 1.31 11.51
N PHE A 71 -3.85 2.12 10.46
CA PHE A 71 -4.38 1.73 9.14
C PHE A 71 -3.54 0.66 8.45
N THR A 72 -2.22 0.65 8.64
CA THR A 72 -1.35 -0.44 8.18
C THR A 72 -1.76 -1.77 8.79
N LEU A 73 -2.10 -1.79 10.09
CA LEU A 73 -2.61 -2.96 10.77
C LEU A 73 -3.94 -3.45 10.18
N PHE A 74 -4.88 -2.54 9.89
CA PHE A 74 -6.12 -2.90 9.21
C PHE A 74 -5.89 -3.49 7.83
N TYR A 75 -4.94 -2.96 7.07
CA TYR A 75 -4.58 -3.53 5.78
C TYR A 75 -4.06 -4.97 5.94
N ILE A 76 -3.18 -5.23 6.91
CA ILE A 76 -2.65 -6.58 7.20
C ILE A 76 -3.79 -7.54 7.57
N ILE A 77 -4.67 -7.13 8.48
CA ILE A 77 -5.83 -7.95 8.90
C ILE A 77 -6.74 -8.24 7.71
N GLY A 78 -7.05 -7.22 6.89
CA GLY A 78 -7.85 -7.37 5.68
C GLY A 78 -7.23 -8.33 4.67
N ALA A 79 -5.91 -8.26 4.49
CA ALA A 79 -5.17 -9.17 3.60
C ALA A 79 -5.19 -10.63 4.09
N PHE A 80 -5.07 -10.87 5.41
CA PHE A 80 -5.14 -12.22 6.00
C PHE A 80 -6.56 -12.79 5.99
N ARG A 81 -7.55 -11.98 6.36
CA ARG A 81 -8.95 -12.39 6.48
C ARG A 81 -9.72 -12.32 5.16
N MET A 82 -9.09 -11.86 4.09
CA MET A 82 -9.70 -11.60 2.79
C MET A 82 -10.89 -10.62 2.87
N ILE A 83 -10.78 -9.61 3.74
CA ILE A 83 -11.80 -8.56 3.94
C ILE A 83 -11.32 -7.29 3.24
N GLU A 84 -11.87 -7.04 2.05
CA GLU A 84 -11.52 -5.90 1.21
C GLU A 84 -11.74 -4.55 1.91
N CYS A 85 -12.83 -4.43 2.67
CA CYS A 85 -13.21 -3.17 3.34
C CYS A 85 -12.17 -2.65 4.33
N PHE A 86 -11.34 -3.52 4.91
CA PHE A 86 -10.26 -3.12 5.81
C PHE A 86 -9.01 -2.64 5.07
N MET A 87 -8.83 -3.03 3.80
CA MET A 87 -7.67 -2.67 2.99
C MET A 87 -7.85 -1.31 2.30
N VAL A 88 -9.08 -0.93 1.95
CA VAL A 88 -9.39 0.28 1.17
C VAL A 88 -8.99 1.59 1.89
N PRO A 89 -9.27 1.80 3.19
CA PRO A 89 -8.93 3.05 3.86
C PRO A 89 -7.43 3.33 3.83
N TRP A 90 -6.61 2.29 4.06
CA TRP A 90 -5.16 2.38 3.97
C TRP A 90 -4.66 2.73 2.56
N LEU A 91 -5.17 2.04 1.53
CA LEU A 91 -4.77 2.34 0.14
C LEU A 91 -5.13 3.76 -0.27
N THR A 92 -6.24 4.28 0.25
CA THR A 92 -6.68 5.66 0.02
C THR A 92 -5.73 6.64 0.70
N LEU A 93 -5.39 6.41 1.97
CA LEU A 93 -4.42 7.20 2.71
C LEU A 93 -3.05 7.23 2.01
N GLN A 94 -2.57 6.06 1.57
CA GLN A 94 -1.31 5.91 0.84
C GLN A 94 -1.33 6.67 -0.49
N LEU A 95 -2.46 6.65 -1.21
CA LEU A 95 -2.59 7.39 -2.47
C LEU A 95 -2.53 8.90 -2.24
N ILE A 96 -3.25 9.40 -1.25
CA ILE A 96 -3.21 10.82 -0.88
C ILE A 96 -1.78 11.21 -0.53
N PHE A 97 -1.12 10.46 0.36
CA PHE A 97 0.28 10.69 0.73
C PHE A 97 1.21 10.69 -0.49
N LEU A 98 1.07 9.73 -1.40
CA LEU A 98 1.92 9.63 -2.58
C LEU A 98 1.72 10.83 -3.53
N THR A 99 0.48 11.28 -3.71
CA THR A 99 0.18 12.44 -4.55
C THR A 99 0.69 13.74 -3.95
N THR A 100 0.51 13.95 -2.64
CA THR A 100 1.04 15.14 -1.96
C THR A 100 2.56 15.13 -1.94
N PHE A 101 3.18 13.96 -1.70
CA PHE A 101 4.63 13.82 -1.73
C PHE A 101 5.20 14.03 -3.13
N ALA A 102 4.54 13.55 -4.19
CA ALA A 102 4.93 13.81 -5.56
C ALA A 102 4.88 15.31 -5.89
N LEU A 103 3.81 16.01 -5.50
CA LEU A 103 3.69 17.45 -5.67
C LEU A 103 4.79 18.19 -4.89
N PHE A 104 5.09 17.77 -3.67
CA PHE A 104 6.17 18.33 -2.87
C PHE A 104 7.53 18.16 -3.57
N THR A 105 7.83 16.97 -4.10
CA THR A 105 9.07 16.73 -4.86
C THR A 105 9.16 17.63 -6.11
N ILE A 106 8.04 17.86 -6.82
CA ILE A 106 8.01 18.78 -7.96
C ILE A 106 8.32 20.20 -7.51
N VAL A 107 7.65 20.69 -6.47
CA VAL A 107 7.89 22.02 -5.90
C VAL A 107 9.35 22.16 -5.43
N TRP A 108 9.91 21.11 -4.84
CA TRP A 108 11.31 21.08 -4.43
C TRP A 108 12.27 21.25 -5.61
N TRP A 109 12.05 20.52 -6.71
CA TRP A 109 12.86 20.67 -7.92
C TRP A 109 12.73 22.05 -8.56
N ILE A 110 11.54 22.67 -8.51
CA ILE A 110 11.37 24.08 -8.92
C ILE A 110 12.24 24.97 -8.03
N ALA A 111 12.23 24.79 -6.71
CA ALA A 111 13.08 25.54 -5.78
C ALA A 111 14.58 25.30 -6.05
N THR A 112 14.99 24.08 -6.39
CA THR A 112 16.37 23.76 -6.81
C THR A 112 16.76 24.52 -8.08
N LEU A 113 15.87 24.61 -9.07
CA LEU A 113 16.15 25.41 -10.28
C LEU A 113 16.29 26.89 -9.95
N LEU A 114 15.45 27.42 -9.06
CA LEU A 114 15.54 28.80 -8.61
C LEU A 114 16.83 29.06 -7.79
N SER A 115 17.30 28.08 -7.02
CA SER A 115 18.54 28.21 -6.24
C SER A 115 19.78 28.31 -7.14
N VAL A 116 19.77 27.66 -8.31
CA VAL A 116 20.86 27.78 -9.31
C VAL A 116 21.01 29.22 -9.79
N PHE A 117 19.90 29.96 -9.90
CA PHE A 117 19.91 31.38 -10.28
C PHE A 117 20.08 32.33 -9.08
N GLY A 118 20.29 31.81 -7.87
CA GLY A 118 20.40 32.61 -6.64
C GLY A 118 19.09 33.25 -6.18
N LEU A 119 17.93 32.75 -6.63
CA LEU A 119 16.62 33.28 -6.23
C LEU A 119 16.08 32.65 -4.94
N VAL A 120 16.64 31.52 -4.51
CA VAL A 120 16.24 30.81 -3.29
C VAL A 120 17.50 30.41 -2.52
N GLU A 121 17.58 30.83 -1.27
CA GLU A 121 18.72 30.55 -0.38
C GLU A 121 18.28 29.75 0.85
N TYR A 122 19.09 28.75 1.20
CA TYR A 122 18.94 28.03 2.45
C TYR A 122 19.46 28.89 3.61
N TYR A 123 18.57 29.27 4.53
CA TYR A 123 18.88 30.11 5.69
C TYR A 123 19.59 29.30 6.80
N ALA A 124 20.70 28.64 6.50
CA ALA A 124 21.60 28.15 7.55
C ALA A 124 22.61 29.25 7.89
N ALA A 125 22.31 29.97 8.96
CA ALA A 125 23.24 30.84 9.64
C ALA A 125 24.39 30.01 10.25
N THR A 126 25.39 29.61 9.47
CA THR A 126 26.74 29.38 10.02
C THR A 126 27.82 29.48 8.96
N LYS A 127 28.54 30.58 9.09
CA LYS A 127 29.72 31.04 8.39
C LYS A 127 30.95 30.19 8.76
N ASN A 128 30.89 28.88 8.50
CA ASN A 128 32.02 27.97 8.63
C ASN A 128 32.18 27.19 7.32
N ASP A 129 33.22 27.58 6.58
CA ASP A 129 33.50 27.30 5.16
C ASP A 129 33.83 25.83 4.82
N LYS A 130 33.03 24.87 5.31
CA LYS A 130 33.13 23.44 4.97
C LYS A 130 31.78 22.78 4.67
N GLY A 131 30.72 23.57 4.45
CA GLY A 131 29.39 23.06 4.11
C GLY A 131 29.17 22.93 2.60
N LEU A 132 28.20 22.09 2.20
CA LEU A 132 27.70 22.04 0.81
C LEU A 132 27.27 23.45 0.37
N THR A 133 27.54 23.78 -0.88
CA THR A 133 26.95 24.99 -1.48
C THR A 133 25.41 24.90 -1.44
N ASN A 134 24.74 26.05 -1.43
CA ASN A 134 23.28 26.12 -1.42
C ASN A 134 22.65 25.22 -2.52
N THR A 135 23.21 25.29 -3.73
CA THR A 135 22.77 24.45 -4.86
C THR A 135 23.03 22.96 -4.61
N GLU A 136 24.20 22.57 -4.11
CA GLU A 136 24.49 21.16 -3.79
C GLU A 136 23.55 20.61 -2.72
N PHE A 137 23.17 21.44 -1.73
CA PHE A 137 22.21 21.07 -0.71
C PHE A 137 20.81 20.82 -1.31
N PHE A 138 20.31 21.76 -2.12
CA PHE A 138 19.01 21.61 -2.79
C PHE A 138 18.97 20.40 -3.72
N VAL A 139 20.03 20.18 -4.51
CA VAL A 139 20.16 19.01 -5.39
C VAL A 139 20.25 17.71 -4.58
N GLY A 140 21.04 17.69 -3.50
CA GLY A 140 21.18 16.51 -2.65
C GLY A 140 19.86 16.06 -2.04
N ILE A 141 19.10 17.00 -1.47
CA ILE A 141 17.75 16.70 -0.94
C ILE A 141 16.80 16.32 -2.08
N GLY A 142 16.85 17.02 -3.23
CA GLY A 142 15.99 16.72 -4.38
C GLY A 142 16.18 15.28 -4.90
N LEU A 143 17.42 14.82 -4.98
CA LEU A 143 17.74 13.43 -5.33
C LEU A 143 17.22 12.45 -4.27
N ALA A 144 17.43 12.73 -2.98
CA ALA A 144 16.92 11.89 -1.90
C ALA A 144 15.38 11.77 -1.94
N LEU A 145 14.67 12.89 -2.09
CA LEU A 145 13.21 12.92 -2.24
C LEU A 145 12.74 12.13 -3.47
N THR A 146 13.45 12.25 -4.58
CA THR A 146 13.13 11.53 -5.82
C THR A 146 13.28 10.02 -5.65
N VAL A 147 14.38 9.57 -5.05
CA VAL A 147 14.61 8.14 -4.75
C VAL A 147 13.54 7.62 -3.81
N THR A 148 13.25 8.34 -2.73
CA THR A 148 12.18 7.97 -1.79
C THR A 148 10.83 7.88 -2.50
N LEU A 149 10.49 8.84 -3.37
CA LEU A 149 9.24 8.83 -4.13
C LEU A 149 9.13 7.59 -5.03
N LEU A 150 10.20 7.24 -5.75
CA LEU A 150 10.23 6.05 -6.60
C LEU A 150 10.03 4.76 -5.80
N VAL A 151 10.69 4.63 -4.64
CA VAL A 151 10.51 3.49 -3.73
C VAL A 151 9.06 3.44 -3.21
N SER A 152 8.50 4.57 -2.78
CA SER A 152 7.11 4.66 -2.30
C SER A 152 6.10 4.28 -3.37
N ILE A 153 6.31 4.67 -4.64
CA ILE A 153 5.47 4.24 -5.77
C ILE A 153 5.50 2.72 -5.91
N LYS A 154 6.69 2.10 -5.83
CA LYS A 154 6.83 0.63 -5.96
C LYS A 154 6.13 -0.11 -4.83
N PHE A 155 6.25 0.36 -3.59
CA PHE A 155 5.50 -0.22 -2.47
C PHE A 155 3.99 -0.07 -2.67
N SER A 156 3.51 1.11 -3.06
CA SER A 156 2.09 1.34 -3.34
C SER A 156 1.56 0.39 -4.43
N GLN A 157 2.33 0.15 -5.51
CA GLN A 157 1.97 -0.79 -6.56
C GLN A 157 1.86 -2.24 -6.06
N ILE A 158 2.78 -2.68 -5.19
CA ILE A 158 2.75 -4.03 -4.62
C ILE A 158 1.52 -4.19 -3.73
N LEU A 159 1.22 -3.19 -2.88
CA LEU A 159 0.06 -3.20 -2.01
C LEU A 159 -1.25 -3.21 -2.82
N TYR A 160 -1.36 -2.37 -3.84
CA TYR A 160 -2.53 -2.37 -4.73
C TYR A 160 -2.74 -3.73 -5.41
N LYS A 161 -1.66 -4.36 -5.92
CA LYS A 161 -1.73 -5.72 -6.49
C LYS A 161 -2.18 -6.76 -5.45
N GLY A 162 -1.73 -6.61 -4.20
CA GLY A 162 -2.19 -7.42 -3.06
C GLY A 162 -3.70 -7.33 -2.85
N PHE A 163 -4.23 -6.11 -2.80
CA PHE A 163 -5.67 -5.87 -2.72
C PHE A 163 -6.45 -6.47 -3.89
N VAL A 164 -6.00 -6.24 -5.14
CA VAL A 164 -6.65 -6.82 -6.33
C VAL A 164 -6.68 -8.34 -6.25
N SER A 165 -5.61 -8.97 -5.76
CA SER A 165 -5.57 -10.41 -5.54
C SER A 165 -6.59 -10.87 -4.50
N VAL A 166 -6.73 -10.16 -3.38
CA VAL A 166 -7.73 -10.46 -2.33
C VAL A 166 -9.14 -10.34 -2.90
N ARG A 167 -9.44 -9.24 -3.61
CA ARG A 167 -10.74 -9.03 -4.25
C ARG A 167 -11.10 -10.14 -5.23
N ASN A 168 -10.15 -10.52 -6.09
CA ASN A 168 -10.39 -11.59 -7.06
C ASN A 168 -10.65 -12.94 -6.38
N GLN A 169 -9.94 -13.25 -5.29
CA GLN A 169 -10.18 -14.46 -4.49
C GLN A 169 -11.55 -14.45 -3.81
N ASN A 170 -11.95 -13.31 -3.25
CA ASN A 170 -13.24 -13.15 -2.58
C ASN A 170 -14.42 -13.29 -3.56
N ILE A 171 -14.34 -12.65 -4.74
CA ILE A 171 -15.33 -12.80 -5.81
C ILE A 171 -15.43 -14.26 -6.29
N ALA A 172 -14.29 -14.94 -6.45
CA ALA A 172 -14.29 -16.35 -6.84
C ALA A 172 -14.98 -17.24 -5.80
N HIS A 173 -14.72 -17.00 -4.51
CA HIS A 173 -15.37 -17.71 -3.41
C HIS A 173 -16.89 -17.51 -3.43
N TYR A 174 -17.35 -16.26 -3.59
CA TYR A 174 -18.78 -15.94 -3.69
C TYR A 174 -19.48 -16.62 -4.87
N ARG A 175 -18.81 -16.74 -6.03
CA ARG A 175 -19.37 -17.44 -7.20
C ARG A 175 -19.55 -18.94 -6.94
N ILE A 176 -18.58 -19.55 -6.23
CA ILE A 176 -18.64 -20.98 -5.89
C ILE A 176 -19.77 -21.23 -4.88
N THR A 177 -19.90 -20.41 -3.85
CA THR A 177 -20.98 -20.56 -2.85
C THR A 177 -22.35 -20.39 -3.48
N GLN A 178 -22.54 -19.38 -4.35
CA GLN A 178 -23.80 -19.23 -5.09
C GLN A 178 -24.11 -20.43 -6.01
N ALA A 179 -23.09 -21.00 -6.67
CA ALA A 179 -23.28 -22.15 -7.54
C ALA A 179 -23.68 -23.41 -6.75
N LEU A 180 -23.10 -23.58 -5.55
CA LEU A 180 -23.49 -24.62 -4.60
C LEU A 180 -24.93 -24.43 -4.12
N GLU A 181 -25.29 -23.23 -3.66
CA GLU A 181 -26.66 -22.92 -3.23
C GLU A 181 -27.69 -23.16 -4.34
N ARG A 182 -27.39 -22.80 -5.59
CA ARG A 182 -28.27 -23.11 -6.73
C ARG A 182 -28.40 -24.62 -6.97
N LYS A 183 -27.31 -25.38 -6.90
CA LYS A 183 -27.38 -26.85 -7.06
C LYS A 183 -28.19 -27.50 -5.93
N THR A 184 -27.98 -27.07 -4.69
CA THR A 184 -28.69 -27.59 -3.53
C THR A 184 -30.19 -27.22 -3.57
N SER A 185 -30.54 -25.98 -3.89
CA SER A 185 -31.94 -25.55 -4.04
C SER A 185 -32.66 -26.25 -5.21
N MET A 186 -31.95 -26.56 -6.31
CA MET A 186 -32.51 -27.39 -7.39
C MET A 186 -32.77 -28.84 -6.96
N GLN A 187 -31.93 -29.41 -6.09
CA GLN A 187 -32.11 -30.78 -5.57
C GLN A 187 -33.24 -30.89 -4.54
N LEU A 188 -33.52 -29.83 -3.77
CA LEU A 188 -34.58 -29.81 -2.77
C LEU A 188 -35.97 -29.42 -3.31
N LYS A 189 -36.13 -29.18 -4.62
CA LYS A 189 -37.45 -28.90 -5.18
C LYS A 189 -38.27 -30.21 -5.10
N PRO A 190 -39.38 -30.27 -4.34
CA PRO A 190 -40.20 -31.47 -4.31
C PRO A 190 -40.74 -31.68 -5.72
N SER A 191 -40.49 -32.86 -6.28
CA SER A 191 -41.22 -33.35 -7.43
C SER A 191 -42.65 -33.57 -6.98
N TYR A 192 -43.51 -32.56 -7.10
CA TYR A 192 -44.95 -32.76 -7.02
C TYR A 192 -45.36 -33.51 -8.29
N VAL A 193 -45.48 -34.83 -8.18
CA VAL A 193 -46.25 -35.69 -9.07
C VAL A 193 -47.09 -36.60 -8.18
#